data_AF-A0A355W8V4-F1
#
_entry.id   AF-A0A355W8V4-F1
#
_cell.length_a   1.000
_cell.length_b   1.000
_cell.length_c   1.000
_cell.angle_alpha   90.00
_cell.angle_beta   90.00
_cell.angle_gamma   90.00
#
_symmetry.space_group_name_H-M   'P 1'
#
loop_
_entity.id
_entity.type
_entity.pdbx_description
1 polymer ?
#
loop_
_entity_poly.entity_id
_entity_poly.type
_entity_poly.pdbx_seq_one_letter_code
_entity_poly.pdbx_strand_id
1 'polypeptide(L)' 'MKSKPETIRLSDYRPCDYLIDTTDLSFELVPLKTAVKARLVIRPNQNTNRDGSAPLVLSGEALANKYGHRLTN' A
#
# COMPACT_ATOMS: atom_id res chain seq x y z
N MET A 1 -1.40 -21.71 -5.42
CA MET A 1 -0.15 -22.06 -4.71
C MET A 1 0.09 -20.97 -3.67
N LYS A 2 -0.10 -21.21 -2.35
CA LYS A 2 0.32 -20.22 -1.35
C LYS A 2 1.85 -20.27 -1.27
N SER A 3 2.53 -19.18 -1.63
CA SER A 3 3.96 -19.06 -1.43
C SER A 3 4.23 -19.08 0.08
N LYS A 4 5.25 -19.84 0.49
CA LYS A 4 5.76 -19.77 1.85
C LYS A 4 6.29 -18.34 2.06
N PRO A 5 5.98 -17.65 3.17
CA PRO A 5 6.52 -16.33 3.42
C PRO A 5 8.05 -16.40 3.40
N GLU A 6 8.68 -15.53 2.60
CA GLU A 6 10.12 -15.44 2.55
C GLU A 6 10.66 -14.88 3.88
N THR A 7 11.82 -15.38 4.30
CA THR A 7 12.43 -14.91 5.55
C THR A 7 12.98 -13.51 5.35
N ILE A 8 12.44 -12.54 6.07
CA ILE A 8 12.95 -11.16 6.09
C ILE A 8 14.15 -11.09 7.05
N ARG A 9 15.28 -10.58 6.58
CA ARG A 9 16.48 -10.37 7.40
C ARG A 9 16.61 -8.90 7.78
N LEU A 10 17.11 -8.64 8.99
CA LEU A 10 17.41 -7.27 9.44
C LEU A 10 18.46 -6.59 8.55
N SER A 11 19.43 -7.35 8.02
CA SER A 11 20.47 -6.86 7.11
C SER A 11 19.91 -6.30 5.80
N ASP A 12 18.72 -6.74 5.40
CA ASP A 12 18.11 -6.39 4.11
C ASP A 12 17.12 -5.22 4.26
N TYR A 13 17.01 -4.66 5.47
CA TYR A 13 16.16 -3.51 5.74
C TYR A 13 16.57 -2.31 4.89
N ARG A 14 15.60 -1.70 4.24
CA ARG A 14 15.75 -0.44 3.49
C ARG A 14 14.60 0.50 3.86
N PRO A 15 14.83 1.81 3.97
CA PRO A 15 13.74 2.76 4.15
C PRO A 15 12.77 2.71 2.96
N CYS A 16 11.48 2.92 3.20
CA CYS A 16 10.45 2.90 2.16
C CYS A 16 10.64 4.04 1.15
N ASP A 17 10.26 3.81 -0.11
CA ASP A 17 10.33 4.82 -1.19
C ASP A 17 9.27 5.91 -1.10
N TYR A 18 8.20 5.63 -0.34
CA TYR A 18 7.08 6.53 -0.12
C TYR A 18 6.74 6.62 1.36
N LEU A 19 6.26 7.78 1.76
CA LEU A 19 5.74 8.06 3.10
C LEU A 19 4.24 8.36 3.00
N ILE A 20 3.48 7.88 3.98
CA ILE A 20 2.06 8.19 4.12
C ILE A 20 1.94 9.23 5.24
N ASP A 21 1.50 10.43 4.88
CA ASP A 21 1.33 11.52 5.86
C ASP A 21 -0.04 11.45 6.54
N THR A 22 -1.07 10.97 5.83
CA THR A 22 -2.44 10.88 6.36
C THR A 22 -3.17 9.68 5.81
N THR A 23 -3.94 9.02 6.68
CA THR A 23 -4.74 7.84 6.37
C THR A 23 -6.16 8.08 6.84
N ASP A 24 -7.09 8.24 5.91
CA ASP A 24 -8.52 8.28 6.19
C ASP A 24 -9.16 6.95 5.81
N LEU A 25 -9.75 6.25 6.78
CA LEU A 25 -10.44 4.99 6.56
C LEU A 25 -11.93 5.14 6.85
N SER A 26 -12.77 4.64 5.95
CA SER A 26 -14.21 4.56 6.13
C SER A 26 -14.69 3.12 5.95
N PHE A 27 -15.46 2.64 6.93
CA PHE A 27 -15.95 1.27 6.98
C PHE A 27 -17.46 1.24 6.83
N GLU A 28 -17.94 0.53 5.81
CA GLU A 28 -19.34 0.16 5.65
C GLU A 28 -19.48 -1.29 6.13
N LEU A 29 -19.95 -1.45 7.36
CA LEU A 29 -20.12 -2.77 7.98
C LEU A 29 -21.44 -3.38 7.54
N VAL A 30 -21.38 -4.49 6.82
CA VAL A 30 -22.53 -5.35 6.56
C VAL A 30 -22.18 -6.81 6.89
N PRO A 31 -23.14 -7.64 7.34
CA PRO A 31 -22.84 -8.94 7.97
C PRO A 31 -22.04 -9.92 7.11
N LEU A 32 -22.16 -9.84 5.79
CA LEU A 32 -21.53 -10.78 4.85
C LEU A 32 -20.26 -10.22 4.19
N LYS A 33 -20.07 -8.90 4.16
CA LYS A 33 -18.96 -8.26 3.43
C LYS A 33 -18.74 -6.80 3.84
N THR A 34 -17.71 -6.53 4.63
CA THR A 34 -17.34 -5.14 4.93
C THR A 34 -16.69 -4.46 3.72
N ALA A 35 -17.20 -3.29 3.32
CA ALA A 35 -16.52 -2.44 2.35
C ALA A 35 -15.64 -1.43 3.09
N VAL A 36 -14.38 -1.34 2.67
CA VAL A 36 -13.41 -0.39 3.22
C VAL A 36 -13.00 0.58 2.12
N LYS A 37 -13.14 1.88 2.39
CA LYS A 37 -12.60 2.94 1.55
C LYS A 37 -11.41 3.54 2.28
N ALA A 38 -10.28 3.62 1.59
CA ALA A 38 -9.06 4.23 2.10
C ALA A 38 -8.66 5.41 1.21
N ARG A 39 -8.43 6.57 1.83
CA ARG A 39 -7.81 7.72 1.18
C ARG A 39 -6.47 7.96 1.87
N LEU A 40 -5.40 7.88 1.08
CA LEU A 40 -4.02 7.99 1.55
C LEU A 40 -3.39 9.24 0.94
N VAL A 41 -2.83 10.10 1.78
CA VAL A 41 -1.96 11.20 1.33
C VAL A 41 -0.54 10.67 1.31
N ILE A 42 0.00 10.45 0.11
CA ILE A 42 1.27 9.78 -0.13
C ILE A 42 2.24 10.77 -0.78
N ARG A 43 3.50 10.75 -0.35
CA ARG A 43 4.58 11.52 -0.98
C ARG A 43 5.86 10.68 -1.14
N PRO A 44 6.71 10.96 -2.15
CA PRO A 44 8.02 10.35 -2.25
C PRO A 44 8.88 10.61 -0.99
N ASN A 45 9.59 9.60 -0.54
CA ASN A 45 10.56 9.74 0.53
C ASN A 45 11.81 10.44 0.00
N GLN A 46 12.08 11.67 0.44
CA GLN A 46 13.22 12.46 -0.02
C GLN A 46 14.60 11.83 0.29
N ASN A 47 14.66 10.86 1.21
CA ASN A 47 15.89 10.17 1.58
C ASN A 47 16.23 8.98 0.66
N THR A 48 15.25 8.43 -0.07
CA THR A 48 15.43 7.22 -0.89
C THR A 48 14.88 7.34 -2.31
N ASN A 49 13.92 8.23 -2.55
CA ASN A 49 13.20 8.40 -3.82
C ASN A 49 12.99 9.90 -4.11
N ARG A 50 14.09 10.65 -4.24
CA ARG A 50 14.06 12.12 -4.38
C ARG A 50 13.40 12.61 -5.67
N ASP A 51 13.58 11.85 -6.75
CA ASP A 51 13.05 12.12 -8.08
C ASP A 51 11.61 11.59 -8.26
N GLY A 52 11.09 10.82 -7.30
CA GLY A 52 9.74 10.27 -7.32
C GLY A 52 9.53 9.19 -8.38
N SER A 53 10.62 8.57 -8.88
CA SER A 53 10.58 7.63 -10.00
C SER A 53 10.29 6.18 -9.59
N ALA A 54 10.46 5.83 -8.31
CA ALA A 54 10.16 4.50 -7.83
C ALA A 54 8.66 4.15 -8.00
N PRO A 55 8.28 2.91 -8.30
CA PRO A 55 6.88 2.54 -8.42
C PRO A 55 6.18 2.56 -7.05
N LEU A 56 4.94 3.06 -7.00
CA LEU A 56 4.10 2.95 -5.81
C LEU A 56 3.56 1.51 -5.68
N VAL A 57 4.13 0.75 -4.75
CA VAL A 57 3.69 -0.61 -4.44
C VAL A 57 2.89 -0.62 -3.13
N LEU A 58 1.62 -0.99 -3.20
CA LEU A 58 0.74 -1.14 -2.05
C LEU A 58 0.47 -2.63 -1.78
N SER A 59 0.75 -3.08 -0.55
CA SER A 59 0.47 -4.45 -0.13
C SER A 59 -1.01 -4.63 0.21
N GLY A 60 -1.64 -5.67 -0.33
CA GLY A 60 -3.00 -6.07 0.01
C GLY A 60 -3.18 -7.58 -0.07
N GLU A 61 -3.82 -8.18 0.93
CA GLU A 61 -4.11 -9.62 0.98
C GLU A 61 -5.61 -9.86 1.15
N ALA A 62 -6.15 -10.85 0.42
CA ALA A 62 -7.56 -11.25 0.47
C ALA A 62 -8.56 -10.09 0.21
N LEU A 63 -8.14 -9.08 -0.56
CA LEU A 63 -8.97 -7.94 -0.94
C LEU A 63 -9.61 -8.17 -2.31
N ALA A 64 -10.92 -7.93 -2.38
CA ALA A 64 -11.62 -7.83 -3.66
C ALA A 64 -11.60 -6.37 -4.10
N ASN A 65 -10.76 -6.03 -5.08
CA ASN A 65 -10.73 -4.67 -5.62
C ASN A 65 -12.08 -4.35 -6.28
N LYS A 66 -12.72 -3.27 -5.83
CA LYS A 66 -14.01 -2.80 -6.37
C LYS A 66 -13.83 -1.86 -7.57
N TYR A 67 -12.64 -1.27 -7.74
CA TYR A 67 -12.38 -0.25 -8.75
C TYR A 67 -11.08 -0.56 -9.53
N GLY A 68 -11.22 -0.92 -10.80
CA GLY A 68 -10.10 -1.10 -11.72
C GLY A 68 -9.52 0.26 -12.15
N HIS A 69 -8.76 0.92 -11.29
CA HIS A 69 -8.06 2.16 -11.65
C HIS A 69 -6.55 1.97 -11.64
N ARG A 70 -5.97 2.27 -12.81
CA ARG A 70 -4.55 2.52 -13.01
C ARG A 70 -4.24 3.85 -12.32
N LEU A 71 -3.45 3.82 -11.26
CA LEU A 71 -2.93 5.04 -10.62
C LEU A 71 -1.97 5.69 -11.62
N THR A 72 -2.43 6.71 -12.33
CA THR A 72 -1.58 7.53 -13.20
C THR A 72 -0.90 8.58 -12.35
N ASN A 73 0.42 8.62 -12.44
CA ASN A 73 1.25 9.76 -12.07
C ASN A 73 1.07 10.89 -13.09
#